data_AF-A0A923Y0T0-F1
#
_entry.id   AF-A0A923Y0T0-F1
#
_cell.length_a   1.000
_cell.length_b   1.000
_cell.length_c   1.000
_cell.angle_alpha   90.00
_cell.angle_beta   90.00
_cell.angle_gamma   90.00
#
_symmetry.space_group_name_H-M   'P 1'
#
loop_
_entity.id
_entity.type
_entity.pdbx_description
1 polymer ?
#
loop_
_entity_poly.entity_id
_entity_poly.type
_entity_poly.pdbx_seq_one_letter_code
_entity_poly.pdbx_strand_id
1 'polypeptide(L)' 'MGKQDRFTDEFKQNAVAQVVERGHPVSEVAERLGIRTKSLYTWKALFSKPVTVRNGEADLAAELRR' A
#
# COMPACT_ATOMS: atom_id res chain seq x y z
N MET A 1 18.51 12.93 0.61
CA MET A 1 18.16 11.90 1.61
C MET A 1 17.18 10.94 0.96
N GLY A 2 17.59 9.70 0.69
CA GLY A 2 16.70 8.71 0.06
C GLY A 2 15.56 8.37 1.01
N LYS A 3 14.31 8.55 0.56
CA LYS A 3 13.13 8.07 1.29
C LYS A 3 13.29 6.56 1.45
N GLN A 4 13.63 6.11 2.65
CA GLN A 4 13.60 4.71 2.98
C GLN A 4 12.14 4.28 2.95
N ASP A 5 11.73 3.64 1.85
CA ASP A 5 10.50 2.88 1.79
C ASP A 5 10.54 1.88 2.96
N ARG A 6 9.72 2.12 3.99
CA ARG A 6 9.66 1.31 5.22
C ARG A 6 9.31 -0.17 4.99
N PHE A 7 8.88 -0.51 3.78
CA PHE A 7 8.37 -1.83 3.40
C PHE A 7 9.07 -2.32 2.13
N THR A 8 9.57 -3.55 2.16
CA THR A 8 10.20 -4.21 1.02
C THR A 8 9.17 -4.51 -0.07
N ASP A 9 9.62 -4.65 -1.32
CA ASP A 9 8.71 -4.95 -2.43
C ASP A 9 7.98 -6.29 -2.24
N GLU A 10 8.69 -7.30 -1.73
CA GLU A 10 8.10 -8.60 -1.34
C GLU A 10 6.96 -8.44 -0.33
N PHE A 11 7.12 -7.57 0.66
CA PHE A 11 6.07 -7.29 1.64
C PHE A 11 4.84 -6.66 0.98
N LYS A 12 5.07 -5.67 0.10
CA LYS A 12 3.99 -4.98 -0.64
C LYS A 12 3.25 -5.97 -1.55
N GLN A 13 3.97 -6.85 -2.24
CA GLN A 13 3.42 -7.86 -3.12
C GLN A 13 2.60 -8.90 -2.34
N ASN A 14 3.11 -9.38 -1.20
CA ASN A 14 2.38 -10.31 -0.34
C ASN A 14 1.08 -9.69 0.20
N ALA A 15 1.12 -8.43 0.64
CA ALA A 15 -0.07 -7.71 1.11
C ALA A 15 -1.13 -7.57 0.00
N VAL A 16 -0.70 -7.26 -1.23
CA VAL A 16 -1.60 -7.16 -2.38
C VAL A 16 -2.15 -8.53 -2.78
N ALA A 17 -1.33 -9.58 -2.75
CA ALA A 17 -1.74 -10.96 -3.01
C ALA A 17 -2.85 -11.42 -2.04
N GLN A 18 -2.76 -11.07 -0.75
CA GLN A 18 -3.82 -11.37 0.21
C GLN A 18 -5.17 -10.74 -0.15
N VAL A 19 -5.17 -9.56 -0.77
CA VAL A 19 -6.41 -8.91 -1.23
C VAL A 19 -6.90 -9.44 -2.57
N VAL A 20 -5.99 -9.66 -3.52
CA VAL A 20 -6.34 -10.02 -4.90
C VAL A 20 -6.56 -11.52 -5.05
N GLU A 21 -5.68 -12.34 -4.50
CA GLU A 21 -5.74 -13.80 -4.64
C GLU A 21 -6.66 -14.44 -3.61
N ARG A 22 -6.59 -13.99 -2.35
CA ARG A 22 -7.43 -14.54 -1.27
C ARG A 22 -8.76 -13.82 -1.10
N GLY A 23 -8.96 -12.69 -1.78
CA GLY A 23 -10.20 -11.92 -1.71
C GLY A 23 -10.47 -11.24 -0.36
N HIS A 24 -9.47 -11.10 0.51
CA HIS A 24 -9.66 -10.41 1.79
C HIS A 24 -9.93 -8.92 1.57
N PRO A 25 -10.76 -8.29 2.43
CA PRO A 25 -10.99 -6.86 2.36
C PRO A 25 -9.72 -6.08 2.73
N VAL A 26 -9.50 -4.96 2.03
CA VAL A 26 -8.31 -4.11 2.20
C VAL A 26 -8.16 -3.62 3.65
N SER A 27 -9.27 -3.32 4.32
CA SER A 27 -9.29 -2.91 5.73
C SER A 27 -8.72 -3.98 6.66
N GLU A 28 -9.22 -5.21 6.53
CA GLU A 28 -8.79 -6.33 7.39
C GLU A 28 -7.31 -6.65 7.18
N VAL A 29 -6.84 -6.67 5.93
CA VAL A 29 -5.41 -6.92 5.64
C VAL A 29 -4.55 -5.79 6.19
N ALA A 30 -4.98 -4.53 6.07
CA ALA A 30 -4.24 -3.40 6.60
C ALA A 30 -4.16 -3.41 8.13
N GLU A 31 -5.28 -3.70 8.81
CA GLU A 31 -5.33 -3.82 10.27
C GLU A 31 -4.45 -4.98 10.77
N ARG A 32 -4.53 -6.15 10.13
CA ARG A 32 -3.70 -7.32 10.48
C ARG A 32 -2.21 -7.07 10.29
N LEU A 33 -1.83 -6.33 9.26
CA LEU A 33 -0.44 -5.99 8.95
C LEU A 33 0.04 -4.74 9.68
N GLY A 34 -0.84 -4.03 10.42
CA GLY A 34 -0.50 -2.79 11.12
C GLY A 34 -0.10 -1.65 10.19
N ILE A 35 -0.62 -1.63 8.97
CA ILE A 35 -0.34 -0.63 7.94
C ILE A 35 -1.57 0.19 7.60
N ARG A 36 -1.38 1.29 6.86
CA ARG A 36 -2.49 2.11 6.40
C ARG A 36 -3.17 1.47 5.19
N THR A 37 -4.49 1.40 5.20
CA THR A 37 -5.32 0.94 4.06
C THR A 37 -4.99 1.65 2.76
N LYS A 38 -4.72 2.96 2.82
CA LYS A 38 -4.28 3.75 1.67
C LYS A 38 -3.01 3.21 1.00
N SER A 39 -2.03 2.75 1.79
CA SER A 39 -0.81 2.15 1.25
C SER A 39 -1.11 0.89 0.44
N LEU A 40 -2.07 0.08 0.90
CA LEU A 40 -2.50 -1.12 0.17
C LEU A 40 -3.18 -0.78 -1.17
N TYR A 41 -4.00 0.28 -1.22
CA TYR A 41 -4.59 0.77 -2.47
C TYR A 41 -3.52 1.25 -3.45
N THR A 42 -2.55 2.03 -2.97
CA THR A 42 -1.42 2.48 -3.78
C THR A 42 -0.62 1.28 -4.30
N TRP A 43 -0.28 0.30 -3.45
CA TRP A 43 0.44 -0.90 -3.89
C TRP A 43 -0.37 -1.73 -4.90
N LYS A 44 -1.66 -1.94 -4.64
CA LYS A 44 -2.55 -2.61 -5.59
C LYS A 44 -2.57 -1.90 -6.94
N ALA A 45 -2.57 -0.57 -6.97
CA ALA A 45 -2.47 0.22 -8.21
C ALA A 45 -1.09 0.10 -8.88
N LEU A 46 -0.01 0.07 -8.11
CA LEU A 46 1.37 -0.10 -8.61
C LEU A 46 1.60 -1.48 -9.24
N PHE A 47 1.06 -2.54 -8.64
CA PHE A 47 1.16 -3.89 -9.20
C PHE A 47 0.11 -4.17 -10.29
N SER A 48 -0.95 -3.36 -10.38
CA SER A 48 -2.00 -3.49 -11.40
C SER A 48 -1.73 -2.70 -12.69
N LYS A 49 -0.83 -1.72 -12.71
CA LYS A 49 -0.52 -0.89 -13.89
C LYS A 49 0.99 -0.85 -14.17
N PRO A 50 1.44 -0.90 -15.43
CA PRO A 50 2.84 -0.68 -15.76
C PRO A 50 3.25 0.76 -15.39
N VAL A 51 4.12 0.85 -14.38
CA VAL A 51 4.87 1.99 -13.82
C VAL A 51 4.78 3.31 -14.62
N THR A 52 3.85 4.23 -14.27
CA THR A 52 3.92 5.59 -14.83
C THR A 52 3.61 6.74 -13.87
N VAL A 53 3.26 6.47 -12.61
CA VAL A 53 2.98 7.57 -11.65
C VAL A 53 3.65 7.28 -10.32
N ARG A 54 4.95 7.59 -10.24
CA ARG A 54 5.79 7.36 -9.04
C ARG A 54 5.83 8.52 -8.06
N ASN A 55 5.15 9.63 -8.33
CA ASN A 55 5.22 10.84 -7.51
C ASN A 55 3.81 11.34 -7.18
N GLY A 56 3.39 11.29 -5.90
CA GLY A 56 2.22 12.07 -5.46
C GLY A 56 1.58 11.70 -4.12
N GLU A 57 1.68 10.47 -3.63
CA GLU A 57 0.82 10.03 -2.50
C GLU A 57 1.52 9.96 -1.13
N ALA A 58 2.65 10.65 -0.95
CA ALA A 58 3.31 10.74 0.35
C ALA A 58 2.72 11.83 1.28
N ASP A 59 1.86 12.72 0.75
CA ASP A 59 1.45 13.95 1.45
C ASP A 59 0.08 13.84 2.17
N LEU A 60 -0.83 12.97 1.72
CA LEU A 60 -2.15 12.76 2.35
C LEU A 60 -2.11 11.94 3.65
N ALA A 61 -0.91 11.73 4.21
CA ALA A 61 -0.67 11.02 5.44
C ALA A 61 -0.85 11.88 6.71
N ALA A 62 -1.00 13.20 6.55
CA ALA A 62 -1.09 14.17 7.64
C ALA A 62 -2.52 14.56 8.05
N GLU A 63 -3.55 14.22 7.27
CA GLU A 63 -4.88 14.86 7.42
C GLU A 63 -5.96 14.00 8.11
N LEU A 64 -5.70 12.73 8.40
CA LEU A 64 -6.67 11.82 9.06
C LEU A 64 -6.29 11.49 10.52
N ARG A 65 -5.80 12.50 11.24
CA ARG A 65 -5.76 12.53 12.72
C ARG A 65 -6.55 13.75 13.23
N ARG A 66 -7.85 13.76 12.94
CA ARG A 66 -8.87 14.34 13.81
C ARG A 66 -9.73 13.21 14.35
#